data_AF-A0A1G3BIH3-F1
#
_entry.id   AF-A0A1G3BIH3-F1
#
_cell.length_a   1.000
_cell.length_b   1.000
_cell.length_c   1.000
_cell.angle_alpha   90.00
_cell.angle_beta   90.00
_cell.angle_gamma   90.00
#
_symmetry.space_group_name_H-M   'P 1'
#
loop_
_entity.id
_entity.type
_entity.pdbx_description
1 polymer ?
#
loop_
_entity_poly.entity_id
_entity_poly.type
_entity_poly.pdbx_seq_one_letter_code
_entity_poly.pdbx_strand_id
1 'polypeptide(L)'
;MLWTILIACALFISILESTIFSQIGFLGIRPNFFLIFAVLSALNLDPPEASISACIMGLCKDVLSEEPLGLNASFFTGIAIIIGIWRHKIYTNSILAQLLVVLIASIVYRGGSALVVWLSYGNLAALPTLLNIFVGSTYTAVLAAGPYFLFKTFRPVRLRQDIH
;
A
#
# COMPACT_ATOMS: atom_id res chain seq x y z
N MET A 1 19.68 -2.93 -11.31
CA MET A 1 19.52 -3.90 -10.20
C MET A 1 18.34 -3.56 -9.30
N LEU A 2 18.16 -2.31 -8.83
CA LEU A 2 17.00 -1.95 -7.98
C LEU A 2 15.64 -2.13 -8.69
N TRP A 3 15.51 -1.65 -9.92
CA TRP A 3 14.26 -1.73 -10.71
C TRP A 3 13.80 -3.16 -10.98
N THR A 4 14.74 -4.06 -11.28
CA THR A 4 14.45 -5.48 -11.48
C THR A 4 13.95 -6.15 -10.21
N ILE A 5 14.45 -5.73 -9.04
CA ILE A 5 13.96 -6.22 -7.73
C ILE A 5 12.54 -5.72 -7.47
N LEU A 6 12.24 -4.44 -7.78
CA LEU A 6 10.90 -3.90 -7.61
C LEU A 6 9.87 -4.63 -8.47
N ILE A 7 10.22 -4.92 -9.74
CA ILE A 7 9.35 -5.68 -10.66
C ILE A 7 9.17 -7.12 -10.16
N ALA A 8 10.25 -7.77 -9.72
CA ALA A 8 10.16 -9.12 -9.15
C ALA A 8 9.29 -9.16 -7.88
N CYS A 9 9.43 -8.16 -6.99
CA CYS A 9 8.56 -8.00 -5.83
C CYS A 9 7.10 -7.76 -6.23
N ALA A 10 6.84 -6.92 -7.23
CA ALA A 10 5.49 -6.67 -7.74
C ALA A 10 4.86 -7.97 -8.26
N LEU A 11 5.60 -8.75 -9.05
CA LEU A 11 5.15 -10.06 -9.56
C LEU A 11 4.89 -11.04 -8.42
N PHE A 12 5.79 -11.13 -7.43
CA PHE A 12 5.62 -11.99 -6.27
C PHE A 12 4.37 -11.61 -5.46
N ILE A 13 4.17 -10.31 -5.22
CA ILE A 13 2.98 -9.77 -4.56
C ILE A 13 1.71 -10.12 -5.36
N SER A 14 1.76 -9.99 -6.68
CA SER A 14 0.63 -10.32 -7.57
C SER A 14 0.25 -11.79 -7.49
N ILE A 15 1.25 -12.68 -7.49
CA ILE A 15 1.03 -14.12 -7.35
C ILE A 15 0.43 -14.41 -5.97
N LEU A 16 0.98 -13.83 -4.90
CA LEU A 16 0.44 -13.94 -3.54
C LEU A 16 -1.02 -13.51 -3.46
N GLU A 17 -1.35 -12.34 -4.01
CA GLU A 17 -2.70 -11.79 -4.01
C GLU A 17 -3.67 -12.68 -4.81
N SER A 18 -3.24 -13.20 -5.97
CA SER A 18 -4.10 -14.02 -6.83
C SER A 18 -4.26 -15.47 -6.37
N THR A 19 -3.23 -16.09 -5.78
CA THR A 19 -3.29 -17.51 -5.37
C THR A 19 -3.77 -17.70 -3.94
N ILE A 20 -3.19 -16.96 -2.99
CA ILE A 20 -3.47 -17.19 -1.56
C ILE A 20 -4.74 -16.44 -1.15
N PHE A 21 -4.91 -15.20 -1.60
CA PHE A 21 -5.99 -14.34 -1.12
C PHE A 21 -7.22 -14.29 -2.03
N SER A 22 -7.18 -14.89 -3.23
CA SER A 22 -8.42 -15.15 -3.96
C SER A 22 -9.28 -16.24 -3.30
N GLN A 23 -8.65 -17.18 -2.58
CA GLN A 23 -9.34 -18.25 -1.86
C GLN A 23 -9.67 -17.90 -0.39
N ILE A 24 -8.87 -17.02 0.24
CA ILE A 24 -9.02 -16.62 1.67
C ILE A 24 -9.78 -15.27 1.81
N GLY A 25 -10.31 -14.72 0.71
CA GLY A 25 -11.06 -13.46 0.74
C GLY A 25 -12.24 -13.52 1.71
N PHE A 26 -12.11 -12.86 2.86
CA PHE A 26 -13.19 -12.76 3.84
C PHE A 26 -14.32 -11.93 3.21
N LEU A 27 -15.50 -12.55 2.99
CA LEU A 27 -16.66 -11.92 2.33
C LEU A 27 -16.37 -11.39 0.91
N GLY A 28 -15.40 -11.97 0.19
CA GLY A 28 -14.99 -11.48 -1.14
C GLY A 28 -14.14 -10.20 -1.14
N ILE A 29 -13.75 -9.70 0.05
CA ILE A 29 -12.91 -8.52 0.20
C ILE A 29 -11.43 -8.95 0.19
N ARG A 30 -10.68 -8.43 -0.79
CA ARG A 30 -9.26 -8.75 -0.97
C ARG A 30 -8.36 -7.71 -0.28
N PRO A 31 -7.26 -8.13 0.38
CA PRO A 31 -6.30 -7.21 0.96
C PRO A 31 -5.40 -6.62 -0.12
N ASN A 32 -4.90 -5.40 0.10
CA ASN A 32 -4.06 -4.71 -0.89
C ASN A 32 -2.59 -4.72 -0.45
N PHE A 33 -1.83 -5.72 -0.91
CA PHE A 33 -0.41 -5.85 -0.57
C PHE A 33 0.47 -4.81 -1.27
N PHE A 34 0.10 -4.36 -2.46
CA PHE A 34 0.82 -3.30 -3.15
C PHE A 34 0.80 -1.99 -2.35
N LEU A 35 -0.34 -1.67 -1.73
CA LEU A 35 -0.46 -0.49 -0.87
C LEU A 35 0.42 -0.61 0.38
N ILE A 36 0.47 -1.80 1.01
CA ILE A 36 1.37 -2.05 2.14
C ILE A 36 2.81 -1.76 1.73
N PHE A 37 3.24 -2.27 0.57
CA PHE A 37 4.58 -2.02 0.06
C PHE A 37 4.85 -0.54 -0.19
N ALA A 38 3.91 0.19 -0.82
CA ALA A 38 4.04 1.62 -1.08
C ALA A 38 4.19 2.42 0.22
N VAL A 39 3.38 2.12 1.24
CA VAL A 39 3.44 2.78 2.55
C VAL A 39 4.75 2.47 3.27
N LEU A 40 5.17 1.21 3.31
CA LEU A 40 6.43 0.83 3.93
C LEU A 40 7.63 1.44 3.21
N SER A 41 7.60 1.52 1.88
CA SER A 41 8.62 2.19 1.08
C SER A 41 8.70 3.67 1.44
N ALA A 42 7.56 4.36 1.55
CA ALA A 42 7.49 5.77 1.95
C ALA A 42 8.01 6.05 3.38
N LEU A 43 7.88 5.09 4.30
CA LEU A 43 8.39 5.23 5.66
C LEU A 43 9.89 4.91 5.80
N ASN A 44 10.49 4.22 4.83
CA ASN A 44 11.85 3.69 4.96
C ASN A 44 12.86 4.23 3.93
N LEU A 45 12.39 4.70 2.77
CA LEU A 45 13.23 5.26 1.70
C LEU A 45 13.16 6.79 1.69
N ASP A 46 14.01 7.41 0.89
CA ASP A 46 13.93 8.84 0.65
C ASP A 46 12.71 9.23 -0.18
N PRO A 47 12.11 10.42 0.04
CA PRO A 47 10.83 10.78 -0.57
C PRO A 47 10.79 10.64 -2.10
N PRO A 48 11.83 11.04 -2.88
CA PRO A 48 11.81 10.86 -4.32
C PRO A 48 11.85 9.37 -4.71
N GLU A 49 12.70 8.58 -4.04
CA GLU A 49 12.84 7.14 -4.32
C GLU A 49 11.57 6.37 -3.96
N ALA A 50 10.97 6.67 -2.80
CA ALA A 50 9.71 6.13 -2.36
C ALA A 50 8.57 6.44 -3.33
N SER A 51 8.47 7.70 -3.78
CA SER A 51 7.42 8.13 -4.70
C SER A 51 7.51 7.42 -6.05
N ILE A 52 8.73 7.30 -6.60
CA ILE A 52 8.95 6.58 -7.87
C ILE A 52 8.65 5.08 -7.68
N SER A 53 9.08 4.48 -6.57
CA SER A 53 8.80 3.07 -6.28
C SER A 53 7.29 2.79 -6.16
N ALA A 54 6.54 3.68 -5.51
CA ALA A 54 5.10 3.58 -5.35
C ALA A 54 4.37 3.78 -6.69
N CYS A 55 4.86 4.68 -7.54
CA CYS A 55 4.34 4.89 -8.89
C CYS A 55 4.49 3.61 -9.74
N ILE A 56 5.69 3.03 -9.79
CA ILE A 56 5.93 1.78 -10.53
C ILE A 56 5.07 0.65 -9.97
N MET A 57 5.00 0.52 -8.64
CA MET A 57 4.20 -0.51 -7.99
C MET A 57 2.71 -0.35 -8.30
N GLY A 58 2.21 0.88 -8.37
CA GLY A 58 0.84 1.19 -8.78
C GLY A 58 0.58 0.92 -10.25
N LEU A 59 1.52 1.26 -11.15
CA LEU A 59 1.42 0.91 -12.58
C LEU A 59 1.45 -0.60 -12.80
N CYS A 60 2.30 -1.34 -12.06
CA CYS A 60 2.30 -2.79 -12.09
C CYS A 60 0.94 -3.33 -11.63
N LYS A 61 0.36 -2.77 -10.57
CA LYS A 61 -0.97 -3.16 -10.12
C LYS A 61 -2.02 -2.88 -11.20
N ASP A 62 -2.00 -1.70 -11.80
CA ASP A 62 -2.93 -1.30 -12.86
C ASP A 62 -2.88 -2.23 -14.09
N VAL A 63 -1.71 -2.75 -14.45
CA VAL A 63 -1.55 -3.70 -15.58
C VAL A 63 -2.01 -5.11 -15.22
N LEU A 64 -1.89 -5.49 -13.95
CA LEU A 64 -2.17 -6.85 -13.46
C LEU A 64 -3.59 -6.98 -12.90
N SER A 65 -4.30 -5.88 -12.68
CA SER A 65 -5.69 -5.83 -12.23
C SER A 65 -6.63 -5.39 -13.35
N GLU A 66 -7.92 -5.63 -13.17
CA GLU A 66 -8.98 -5.16 -14.07
C GLU A 66 -9.38 -3.69 -13.82
N GLU A 67 -8.59 -2.95 -13.01
CA GLU A 67 -8.87 -1.57 -12.64
C GLU A 67 -8.40 -0.57 -13.71
N PRO A 68 -8.94 0.66 -13.75
CA PRO A 68 -8.52 1.67 -14.72
C PRO A 68 -7.02 1.99 -14.62
N LEU A 69 -6.33 1.95 -15.76
CA LEU A 69 -4.92 2.28 -15.87
C LEU A 69 -4.61 3.67 -15.29
N GLY A 70 -3.64 3.75 -14.39
CA GLY A 70 -3.18 4.98 -13.74
C GLY A 70 -3.92 5.31 -12.44
N LEU A 71 -5.04 4.65 -12.13
CA LEU A 71 -5.77 4.89 -10.88
C LEU A 71 -4.90 4.52 -9.68
N ASN A 72 -4.34 3.30 -9.65
CA ASN A 72 -3.52 2.87 -8.52
C ASN A 72 -2.20 3.61 -8.46
N ALA A 73 -1.57 3.85 -9.61
CA ALA A 73 -0.34 4.63 -9.70
C ALA A 73 -0.50 6.02 -9.06
N SER A 74 -1.59 6.73 -9.37
CA SER A 74 -1.83 8.07 -8.83
C SER A 74 -2.07 8.06 -7.32
N PHE A 75 -2.92 7.17 -6.82
CA PHE A 75 -3.19 7.06 -5.38
C PHE A 75 -1.95 6.64 -4.60
N PHE A 76 -1.22 5.61 -5.05
CA PHE A 76 -0.04 5.12 -4.32
C PHE A 76 1.06 6.17 -4.29
N THR A 77 1.28 6.88 -5.40
CA THR A 77 2.26 7.98 -5.45
C THR A 77 1.85 9.12 -4.52
N GLY A 78 0.57 9.54 -4.56
CA GLY A 78 0.06 10.59 -3.68
C GLY A 78 0.20 10.24 -2.20
N ILE A 79 -0.16 9.00 -1.83
CA ILE A 79 0.00 8.48 -0.47
C ILE A 79 1.48 8.46 -0.07
N ALA A 80 2.37 7.99 -0.95
CA ALA A 80 3.81 7.94 -0.68
C ALA A 80 4.42 9.34 -0.46
N ILE A 81 4.00 10.34 -1.24
CA ILE A 81 4.43 11.73 -1.08
C ILE A 81 3.95 12.28 0.27
N ILE A 82 2.67 12.11 0.59
CA ILE A 82 2.09 12.59 1.87
C ILE A 82 2.83 11.95 3.04
N ILE A 83 3.04 10.64 3.02
CA ILE A 83 3.76 9.94 4.08
C ILE A 83 5.23 10.41 4.14
N GLY A 84 5.88 10.58 2.98
CA GLY A 84 7.26 11.06 2.90
C GLY A 84 7.47 12.44 3.52
N ILE A 85 6.52 13.36 3.35
CA ILE A 85 6.54 14.69 3.98
C ILE A 85 6.41 14.57 5.51
N TRP A 86 5.55 13.66 5.98
CA TRP A 86 5.23 13.52 7.40
C TRP A 86 6.12 12.52 8.13
N ARG A 87 7.02 11.81 7.42
CA ARG A 87 7.83 10.70 7.96
C ARG A 87 8.62 11.09 9.21
N HIS A 88 9.11 12.33 9.28
CA HIS A 88 9.92 12.83 10.41
C HIS A 88 9.08 13.00 11.69
N LYS A 89 7.75 13.13 11.57
CA LYS A 89 6.82 13.19 12.71
C LYS A 89 6.26 11.80 13.07
N ILE A 90 6.45 10.80 12.21
CA ILE A 90 5.92 9.45 12.40
C ILE A 90 6.98 8.60 13.11
N TYR A 91 6.59 7.96 14.21
CA TYR A 91 7.46 7.02 14.93
C TYR A 91 7.65 5.73 14.14
N THR A 92 8.60 5.73 13.20
CA THR A 92 8.87 4.59 12.29
C THR A 92 9.28 3.30 13.01
N ASN A 93 9.73 3.38 14.27
CA ASN A 93 10.10 2.21 15.08
C ASN A 93 8.91 1.55 15.80
N SER A 94 7.75 2.20 15.87
CA SER A 94 6.56 1.61 16.49
C SER A 94 5.71 0.87 15.46
N ILE A 95 5.46 -0.42 15.70
CA ILE A 95 4.56 -1.22 14.87
C ILE A 95 3.16 -0.61 14.80
N LEU A 96 2.67 -0.07 15.92
CA LEU A 96 1.36 0.58 16.00
C LEU A 96 1.27 1.80 15.09
N ALA A 97 2.33 2.63 15.05
CA ALA A 97 2.36 3.80 14.18
C ALA A 97 2.29 3.39 12.69
N GLN A 98 3.01 2.35 12.29
CA GLN A 98 2.97 1.87 10.91
C GLN A 98 1.61 1.27 10.54
N LEU A 99 1.02 0.46 11.42
CA LEU A 99 -0.32 -0.10 11.23
C LEU A 99 -1.36 1.01 11.07
N LEU A 100 -1.29 2.08 11.87
CA LEU A 100 -2.18 3.23 11.74
C LEU A 100 -1.99 3.97 10.42
N VAL A 101 -0.75 4.17 9.97
CA VAL A 101 -0.47 4.82 8.68
C VAL A 101 -1.03 3.97 7.53
N VAL A 102 -0.83 2.65 7.55
CA VAL A 102 -1.41 1.74 6.53
C VAL A 102 -2.93 1.76 6.57
N LEU A 103 -3.53 1.78 7.76
CA LEU A 103 -4.99 1.84 7.93
C LEU A 103 -5.56 3.12 7.33
N ILE A 104 -4.98 4.28 7.65
CA ILE A 104 -5.40 5.58 7.10
C ILE A 104 -5.21 5.60 5.58
N ALA A 105 -4.04 5.18 5.09
CA ALA A 105 -3.77 5.09 3.66
C ALA A 105 -4.75 4.17 2.93
N SER A 106 -5.13 3.04 3.54
CA SER A 106 -6.11 2.10 2.98
C SER A 106 -7.50 2.69 2.89
N ILE A 107 -7.94 3.43 3.91
CA ILE A 107 -9.23 4.13 3.90
C ILE A 107 -9.23 5.19 2.80
N VAL A 108 -8.18 5.99 2.70
CA VAL A 108 -8.06 7.03 1.66
C VAL A 108 -8.08 6.42 0.27
N TYR A 109 -7.33 5.35 0.04
CA TYR A 109 -7.27 4.66 -1.25
C TYR A 109 -8.62 4.02 -1.63
N ARG A 110 -9.24 3.25 -0.72
CA ARG A 110 -10.52 2.57 -0.99
C ARG A 110 -11.68 3.56 -1.11
N GLY A 111 -11.69 4.59 -0.27
CA GLY A 111 -12.68 5.67 -0.34
C GLY A 111 -12.53 6.49 -1.62
N GLY A 112 -11.30 6.85 -1.98
CA GLY A 112 -11.00 7.60 -3.20
C GLY A 112 -11.34 6.82 -4.47
N SER A 113 -10.95 5.54 -4.55
CA SER A 113 -11.32 4.67 -5.67
C SER A 113 -12.83 4.46 -5.77
N ALA A 114 -13.52 4.24 -4.65
CA ALA A 114 -14.99 4.13 -4.64
C ALA A 114 -15.67 5.41 -5.13
N LEU A 115 -15.17 6.59 -4.76
CA LEU A 115 -15.67 7.87 -5.27
C LEU A 115 -15.47 8.01 -6.78
N VAL A 116 -14.31 7.62 -7.31
CA VAL A 116 -14.07 7.65 -8.76
C VAL A 116 -15.03 6.73 -9.50
N VAL A 117 -15.22 5.49 -9.02
CA VAL A 117 -16.17 4.54 -9.62
C VAL A 117 -17.61 5.06 -9.53
N TRP A 118 -17.99 5.68 -8.41
CA TRP A 118 -19.30 6.30 -8.25
C TRP A 118 -19.54 7.40 -9.29
N LEU A 119 -18.56 8.28 -9.50
CA LEU A 119 -18.61 9.34 -10.51
C LEU A 119 -18.67 8.78 -11.94
N SER A 120 -17.99 7.67 -12.23
CA SER A 120 -17.95 7.08 -13.57
C SER A 120 -19.21 6.30 -13.95
N TYR A 121 -19.77 5.50 -13.04
CA TYR A 121 -20.85 4.56 -13.35
C TYR A 121 -22.19 4.91 -12.69
N GLY A 122 -22.23 5.88 -11.77
CA GLY A 122 -23.45 6.43 -11.18
C GLY A 122 -24.25 5.49 -10.27
N ASN A 123 -23.87 4.21 -10.19
CA ASN A 123 -24.59 3.21 -9.40
C ASN A 123 -23.61 2.41 -8.54
N LEU A 124 -23.59 2.70 -7.24
CA LEU A 124 -22.93 1.89 -6.23
C LEU A 124 -23.88 1.67 -5.07
N ALA A 125 -24.02 0.42 -4.64
CA ALA A 125 -24.70 0.12 -3.40
C ALA A 125 -23.87 0.66 -2.22
N ALA A 126 -24.42 1.63 -1.49
CA ALA A 126 -23.71 2.37 -0.45
C ALA A 126 -23.23 1.44 0.69
N LEU A 127 -24.09 0.54 1.17
CA LEU A 127 -23.79 -0.35 2.29
C LEU A 127 -22.62 -1.32 2.02
N PRO A 128 -22.61 -2.13 0.93
CA PRO A 128 -21.49 -3.03 0.66
C PRO A 128 -20.19 -2.28 0.34
N THR A 129 -20.27 -1.09 -0.26
CA THR A 129 -19.10 -0.25 -0.53
C THR A 129 -18.47 0.25 0.77
N LEU A 130 -19.28 0.75 1.71
CA LEU A 130 -18.80 1.17 3.03
C LEU A 130 -18.19 0.02 3.83
N LEU A 131 -18.83 -1.16 3.81
CA LEU A 131 -18.27 -2.35 4.46
C LEU A 131 -16.95 -2.77 3.83
N ASN A 132 -16.82 -2.72 2.50
CA ASN A 132 -15.56 -3.01 1.80
C ASN A 132 -14.45 -2.02 2.20
N ILE A 133 -14.77 -0.73 2.32
CA ILE A 133 -13.81 0.28 2.78
C ILE A 133 -13.35 -0.03 4.21
N PHE A 134 -14.26 -0.25 5.15
CA PHE A 134 -13.91 -0.48 6.56
C PHE A 134 -13.21 -1.83 6.78
N VAL A 135 -13.84 -2.92 6.35
CA VAL A 135 -13.31 -4.29 6.54
C VAL A 135 -12.05 -4.50 5.70
N GLY A 136 -12.03 -4.00 4.46
CA GLY A 136 -10.84 -4.11 3.61
C GLY A 136 -9.65 -3.31 4.14
N SER A 137 -9.87 -2.14 4.72
CA SER A 137 -8.80 -1.33 5.29
C SER A 137 -8.24 -1.93 6.58
N THR A 138 -9.11 -2.42 7.45
CA THR A 138 -8.68 -3.12 8.68
C THR A 138 -7.95 -4.42 8.34
N TYR A 139 -8.46 -5.19 7.37
CA TYR A 139 -7.80 -6.40 6.92
C TYR A 139 -6.41 -6.14 6.32
N THR A 140 -6.30 -5.11 5.48
CA THR A 140 -5.00 -4.69 4.90
C THR A 140 -4.04 -4.21 6.00
N ALA A 141 -4.52 -3.45 6.98
CA ALA A 141 -3.69 -2.98 8.09
C ALA A 141 -3.18 -4.15 8.94
N VAL A 142 -4.03 -5.10 9.32
CA VAL A 142 -3.62 -6.27 10.12
C VAL A 142 -2.55 -7.08 9.38
N LEU A 143 -2.72 -7.31 8.07
CA LEU A 143 -1.74 -8.05 7.29
C LEU A 143 -0.42 -7.29 7.10
N ALA A 144 -0.42 -5.96 7.22
CA ALA A 144 0.79 -5.15 7.16
C ALA A 144 1.79 -5.44 8.29
N ALA A 145 1.34 -6.04 9.40
CA ALA A 145 2.22 -6.47 10.48
C ALA A 145 3.28 -7.46 10.00
N GLY A 146 2.94 -8.38 9.09
CA GLY A 146 3.87 -9.38 8.56
C GLY A 146 5.03 -8.74 7.76
N PRO A 147 4.74 -7.99 6.69
CA PRO A 147 5.75 -7.27 5.92
C PRO A 147 6.59 -6.30 6.77
N TYR A 148 6.03 -5.70 7.82
CA TYR A 148 6.80 -4.86 8.75
C TYR A 148 7.95 -5.63 9.42
N PHE A 149 7.71 -6.84 9.93
CA PHE A 149 8.76 -7.65 10.55
C PHE A 149 9.86 -8.04 9.56
N LEU A 150 9.48 -8.34 8.30
CA LEU A 150 10.44 -8.60 7.24
C LEU A 150 11.30 -7.35 6.97
N PHE A 151 10.69 -6.19 6.74
CA PHE A 151 11.42 -4.94 6.49
C PHE A 151 12.31 -4.52 7.66
N LYS A 152 11.88 -4.75 8.90
CA LYS A 152 12.71 -4.49 10.10
C LYS A 152 13.97 -5.37 10.11
N THR A 153 13.84 -6.63 9.67
CA THR A 153 14.96 -7.58 9.61
C THR A 153 15.95 -7.21 8.51
N PHE A 154 15.47 -6.65 7.39
CA PHE A 154 16.29 -6.25 6.25
C PHE A 154 16.85 -4.82 6.32
N ARG A 155 16.55 -4.03 7.35
CA ARG A 155 17.17 -2.70 7.51
C ARG A 155 18.69 -2.88 7.68
N PRO A 156 19.54 -2.49 6.71
CA PRO A 156 20.95 -2.41 6.98
C PRO A 156 21.15 -1.35 8.07
N VAL A 157 22.03 -1.65 9.01
CA VAL A 157 22.45 -0.78 10.11
C VAL A 157 23.09 0.49 9.53
N ARG A 158 22.28 1.45 9.04
CA ARG A 158 22.76 2.70 8.42
C ARG A 158 22.54 3.93 9.31
N LEU A 159 21.97 3.77 10.51
CA LEU A 159 21.70 4.84 11.47
C LEU A 159 22.62 4.80 12.71
N ARG A 160 23.91 4.52 12.53
CA ARG A 160 24.93 4.66 13.61
C ARG A 160 26.00 5.70 13.28
N GLN A 161 25.72 6.67 12.42
CA GLN A 161 26.70 7.72 12.07
C GLN A 161 26.23 9.16 12.32
N ASP A 162 24.99 9.40 12.74
CA ASP A 162 24.51 10.77 13.04
C ASP A 162 24.51 11.11 14.54
N ILE A 163 25.41 10.50 15.32
CA ILE A 163 25.74 10.93 16.68
C ILE A 163 27.23 11.29 16.69
N HIS A 164 27.58 12.45 16.15
CA HIS A 164 28.76 13.24 16.53
C HIS A 164 28.54 14.70 16.18
#